data_AF-Q0CD06-F1
#
_entry.id   AF-Q0CD06-F1
#
_cell.length_a   1.000
_cell.length_b   1.000
_cell.length_c   1.000
_cell.angle_alpha   90.00
_cell.angle_beta   90.00
_cell.angle_gamma   90.00
#
_symmetry.space_group_name_H-M   'P 1'
#
loop_
_entity.id
_entity.type
_entity.pdbx_description
1 polymer ?
#
loop_
_entity_poly.entity_id
_entity_poly.type
_entity_poly.pdbx_seq_one_letter_code
_entity_poly.pdbx_strand_id
1 'polypeptide(L)'
;MAPSAESIVAAPSGLNGIAAGYPCKTQKHLTNGDSDAHDSSSIARLSPYDVLSCALPLPTPASATGFWWRATGPLMSKLLAKANYPLYTHYKYLLLYHTHILPLLGPRPLLGNSTQVSPSNAPWRSFLTDDFSPLEPSWNVNGRSESQSTIRLGVEPVGFEAGTTADPFNQAAVTQFMHSYDATEVGATLTLFEHFRQDLFVRPDSYAGLSAKIPGGEHTTQSFLAFDLDAGRVTTKAYFFPILMSLETGKSTMRVISDSILRLAMKSEVWGVQTIAALSVLEAWMASHHGAAKGEMISVDCVDEAESRIKIYVRIPQTSLRVVKEAYCLGGRLTDENTAKGLELLDELWRTIFGVVDEEAELPRNHHRTAGTIFNFELRPGKWFPEPKVYLPVRHYCESDVQIANRLQLFFGKLGWQDLERDYCKHLEELFPHHPLSSSTGTHTYLSFSYKKQKGVYMTMYYSPRVYSTKSTDLVDAKS
;
A
#
# COMPACT_ATOMS: atom_id res chain seq x y z
N MET A 1 -11.48 50.65 12.00
CA MET A 1 -12.60 51.40 12.57
C MET A 1 -13.61 50.40 13.07
N ALA A 2 -13.76 50.31 14.39
CA ALA A 2 -14.84 49.57 15.06
C ALA A 2 -16.17 50.34 14.92
N PRO A 3 -17.30 49.70 15.27
CA PRO A 3 -17.72 49.85 16.66
C PRO A 3 -18.05 48.52 17.35
N SER A 4 -17.79 48.56 18.66
CA SER A 4 -18.18 47.64 19.72
C SER A 4 -19.51 48.12 20.34
N ALA A 5 -20.34 47.21 20.86
CA ALA A 5 -20.91 47.30 22.21
C ALA A 5 -21.69 46.01 22.58
N GLU A 6 -21.33 45.48 23.74
CA GLU A 6 -21.93 44.35 24.46
C GLU A 6 -23.27 44.72 25.12
N SER A 7 -24.09 43.71 25.47
CA SER A 7 -24.76 43.68 26.77
C SER A 7 -25.19 42.26 27.16
N ILE A 8 -24.81 41.90 28.39
CA ILE A 8 -25.10 40.69 29.17
C ILE A 8 -26.36 40.96 30.03
N VAL A 9 -27.13 39.93 30.41
CA VAL A 9 -27.57 39.61 31.80
C VAL A 9 -28.82 38.70 31.87
N ALA A 10 -28.56 37.51 32.41
CA ALA A 10 -29.23 36.73 33.47
C ALA A 10 -30.63 36.09 33.36
N ALA A 11 -30.64 34.90 33.98
CA ALA A 11 -31.70 33.95 34.28
C ALA A 11 -32.67 34.41 35.39
N PRO A 12 -33.77 33.66 35.62
CA PRO A 12 -34.48 33.66 36.89
C PRO A 12 -34.19 32.41 37.75
N SER A 13 -33.83 32.66 39.00
CA SER A 13 -34.08 31.85 40.21
C SER A 13 -35.60 31.77 40.49
N GLY A 14 -36.22 30.86 41.26
CA GLY A 14 -35.84 29.79 42.20
C GLY A 14 -36.99 29.62 43.24
N LEU A 15 -37.00 28.48 43.98
CA LEU A 15 -37.75 28.14 45.23
C LEU A 15 -39.16 27.50 45.06
N ASN A 16 -39.61 26.43 45.75
CA ASN A 16 -39.28 25.71 47.00
C ASN A 16 -39.68 24.21 46.84
N GLY A 17 -38.98 23.19 47.39
CA GLY A 17 -39.03 22.72 48.80
C GLY A 17 -40.20 21.73 49.03
N ILE A 18 -39.97 20.44 49.34
CA ILE A 18 -40.03 19.85 50.70
C ILE A 18 -39.33 18.47 50.72
N ALA A 19 -38.70 18.17 51.87
CA ALA A 19 -37.82 17.06 52.17
C ALA A 19 -38.48 15.93 53.01
N ALA A 20 -37.88 14.73 52.95
CA ALA A 20 -37.74 13.71 54.01
C ALA A 20 -36.76 12.62 53.49
N GLY A 21 -35.76 12.05 54.17
CA GLY A 21 -35.27 12.14 55.54
C GLY A 21 -34.59 10.81 55.94
N TYR A 22 -33.25 10.71 55.79
CA TYR A 22 -32.24 9.88 56.52
C TYR A 22 -32.33 8.33 56.60
N PRO A 23 -31.25 7.57 56.98
CA PRO A 23 -29.85 7.94 57.27
C PRO A 23 -28.74 7.09 56.60
N CYS A 24 -27.55 7.68 56.55
CA CYS A 24 -26.25 7.02 56.39
C CYS A 24 -25.82 6.37 57.71
N LYS A 25 -25.24 5.14 57.66
CA LYS A 25 -24.19 4.68 58.59
C LYS A 25 -23.48 3.39 58.14
N THR A 26 -22.17 3.39 58.41
CA THR A 26 -21.25 2.28 58.68
C THR A 26 -20.61 1.48 57.53
N GLN A 27 -19.35 1.83 57.27
CA GLN A 27 -18.27 0.93 56.88
C GLN A 27 -18.34 -0.41 57.62
N LYS A 28 -18.33 -1.51 56.87
CA LYS A 28 -17.85 -2.80 57.36
C LYS A 28 -16.62 -3.21 56.56
N HIS A 29 -15.51 -3.24 57.29
CA HIS A 29 -14.29 -3.97 56.99
C HIS A 29 -14.67 -5.41 56.60
N LEU A 30 -14.32 -5.85 55.39
CA LEU A 30 -14.29 -7.27 55.05
C LEU A 30 -12.82 -7.70 55.04
N THR A 31 -12.56 -8.70 55.86
CA THR A 31 -11.27 -9.26 56.25
C THR A 31 -10.69 -10.18 55.18
N ASN A 32 -9.36 -10.19 55.10
CA ASN A 32 -8.52 -11.12 54.33
C ASN A 32 -8.75 -12.61 54.66
N GLY A 33 -8.44 -13.47 53.68
CA GLY A 33 -8.30 -14.94 53.76
C GLY A 33 -9.39 -15.63 52.94
N ASP A 34 -9.14 -16.41 51.89
CA ASP A 34 -8.06 -17.36 51.70
C ASP A 34 -7.47 -17.40 50.30
N SER A 35 -6.20 -17.80 50.30
CA SER A 35 -5.31 -18.07 49.20
C SER A 35 -5.74 -19.26 48.34
N ASP A 36 -6.08 -19.01 47.08
CA ASP A 36 -5.78 -19.93 45.98
C ASP A 36 -4.57 -19.37 45.21
N ALA A 37 -3.43 -19.44 45.89
CA ALA A 37 -2.14 -19.25 45.28
C ALA A 37 -1.77 -20.54 44.55
N HIS A 38 -2.32 -20.77 43.34
CA HIS A 38 -1.76 -21.65 42.31
C HIS A 38 -2.60 -21.57 41.01
N ASP A 39 -2.67 -20.40 40.36
CA ASP A 39 -2.92 -20.35 38.91
C ASP A 39 -2.51 -19.02 38.23
N SER A 40 -1.52 -18.31 38.80
CA SER A 40 -0.98 -17.08 38.20
C SER A 40 0.22 -17.32 37.28
N SER A 41 0.33 -18.52 36.68
CA SER A 41 1.31 -18.78 35.64
C SER A 41 0.72 -18.40 34.28
N SER A 42 1.03 -17.17 33.83
CA SER A 42 1.06 -16.81 32.41
C SER A 42 -0.22 -17.12 31.62
N ILE A 43 -1.31 -16.38 31.86
CA ILE A 43 -2.21 -16.06 30.73
C ILE A 43 -1.36 -15.22 29.78
N ALA A 44 -0.83 -15.85 28.73
CA ALA A 44 -0.19 -15.12 27.64
C ALA A 44 -1.14 -13.99 27.24
N ARG A 45 -0.66 -12.73 27.26
CA ARG A 45 -1.47 -11.60 26.81
C ARG A 45 -1.81 -11.84 25.34
N LEU A 46 -3.04 -12.28 25.08
CA LEU A 46 -3.52 -12.56 23.74
C LEU A 46 -3.36 -11.31 22.88
N SER A 47 -2.76 -11.46 21.70
CA SER A 47 -2.68 -10.37 20.72
C SER A 47 -4.06 -10.09 20.13
N PRO A 48 -4.29 -8.92 19.50
CA PRO A 48 -5.53 -8.68 18.77
C PRO A 48 -5.84 -9.74 17.72
N TYR A 49 -4.81 -10.30 17.06
CA TYR A 49 -4.97 -11.44 16.15
C TYR A 49 -5.52 -12.68 16.86
N ASP A 50 -4.97 -13.05 18.02
CA ASP A 50 -5.42 -14.24 18.77
C ASP A 50 -6.87 -14.08 19.23
N VAL A 51 -7.21 -12.90 19.76
CA VAL A 51 -8.57 -12.58 20.21
C VAL A 51 -9.57 -12.68 19.05
N LEU A 52 -9.27 -12.06 17.91
CA LEU A 52 -10.18 -12.12 16.76
C LEU A 52 -10.28 -13.52 16.16
N SER A 53 -9.18 -14.29 16.17
CA SER A 53 -9.18 -15.69 15.70
C SER A 53 -10.09 -16.60 16.53
N CYS A 54 -10.20 -16.35 17.84
CA CYS A 54 -11.11 -17.09 18.72
C CYS A 54 -12.55 -16.57 18.66
N ALA A 55 -12.74 -15.27 18.41
CA ALA A 55 -14.03 -14.61 18.56
C ALA A 55 -14.88 -14.57 17.28
N LEU A 56 -14.27 -14.59 16.10
CA LEU A 56 -14.96 -14.35 14.83
C LEU A 56 -15.02 -15.59 13.94
N PRO A 57 -16.16 -15.85 13.28
CA PRO A 57 -16.19 -16.82 12.19
C PRO A 57 -15.41 -16.28 10.98
N LEU A 58 -14.76 -17.19 10.25
CA LEU A 58 -14.08 -16.83 9.01
C LEU A 58 -15.09 -16.41 7.92
N PRO A 59 -14.81 -15.36 7.12
CA PRO A 59 -15.67 -14.99 6.01
C PRO A 59 -15.70 -16.11 4.97
N THR A 60 -16.79 -16.20 4.20
CA THR A 60 -16.91 -17.23 3.18
C THR A 60 -16.07 -16.93 1.94
N PRO A 61 -15.47 -17.95 1.28
CA PRO A 61 -15.40 -19.35 1.71
C PRO A 61 -14.35 -19.57 2.81
N ALA A 62 -14.76 -20.17 3.94
CA ALA A 62 -13.93 -20.32 5.14
C ALA A 62 -12.60 -21.08 4.91
N SER A 63 -12.58 -21.99 3.92
CA SER A 63 -11.35 -22.73 3.58
C SER A 63 -10.28 -21.82 2.97
N ALA A 64 -10.66 -20.86 2.13
CA ALA A 64 -9.75 -19.93 1.49
C ALA A 64 -9.34 -18.81 2.46
N THR A 65 -10.33 -18.16 3.09
CA THR A 65 -10.08 -17.09 4.06
C THR A 65 -9.33 -17.58 5.28
N GLY A 66 -9.58 -18.81 5.76
CA GLY A 66 -8.83 -19.42 6.86
C GLY A 66 -7.36 -19.65 6.55
N PHE A 67 -7.04 -20.07 5.31
CA PHE A 67 -5.65 -20.16 4.85
C PHE A 67 -4.97 -18.79 4.89
N TRP A 68 -5.60 -17.78 4.26
CA TRP A 68 -5.03 -16.44 4.20
C TRP A 68 -4.92 -15.78 5.57
N TRP A 69 -5.88 -16.00 6.47
CA TRP A 69 -5.88 -15.44 7.81
C TRP A 69 -4.68 -15.93 8.61
N ARG A 70 -4.40 -17.24 8.56
CA ARG A 70 -3.19 -17.81 9.18
C ARG A 70 -1.91 -17.31 8.53
N ALA A 71 -1.89 -17.19 7.21
CA ALA A 71 -0.70 -16.77 6.46
C ALA A 71 -0.33 -15.28 6.69
N THR A 72 -1.32 -14.42 6.92
CA THR A 72 -1.13 -12.95 6.83
C THR A 72 -1.63 -12.17 8.04
N GLY A 73 -2.61 -12.70 8.79
CA GLY A 73 -3.19 -12.06 9.97
C GLY A 73 -2.16 -11.68 11.05
N PRO A 74 -1.21 -12.58 11.42
CA PRO A 74 -0.16 -12.24 12.37
C PRO A 74 0.72 -11.07 11.90
N LEU A 75 1.07 -11.04 10.61
CA LEU A 75 1.86 -9.96 10.02
C LEU A 75 1.08 -8.63 10.08
N MET A 76 -0.21 -8.63 9.71
CA MET A 76 -1.04 -7.43 9.77
C MET A 76 -1.14 -6.87 11.19
N SER A 77 -1.37 -7.75 12.18
CA SER A 77 -1.46 -7.34 13.59
C SER A 77 -0.13 -6.75 14.08
N LYS A 78 1.00 -7.39 13.76
CA LYS A 78 2.32 -6.87 14.12
C LYS A 78 2.62 -5.53 13.45
N LEU A 79 2.28 -5.34 12.16
CA LEU A 79 2.45 -4.07 11.46
C LEU A 79 1.67 -2.94 12.14
N LEU A 80 0.39 -3.17 12.48
CA LEU A 80 -0.43 -2.19 13.20
C LEU A 80 0.18 -1.83 14.57
N ALA A 81 0.70 -2.82 15.30
CA ALA A 81 1.39 -2.57 16.56
C ALA A 81 2.67 -1.74 16.37
N LYS A 82 3.54 -2.10 15.41
CA LYS A 82 4.80 -1.38 15.13
C LYS A 82 4.59 0.02 14.60
N ALA A 83 3.47 0.27 13.94
CA ALA A 83 3.10 1.59 13.47
C ALA A 83 2.42 2.48 14.54
N ASN A 84 2.42 2.05 15.81
CA ASN A 84 1.86 2.76 16.96
C ASN A 84 0.36 3.04 16.84
N TYR A 85 -0.41 2.12 16.26
CA TYR A 85 -1.88 2.24 16.28
C TYR A 85 -2.40 2.01 17.71
N PRO A 86 -3.25 2.90 18.26
CA PRO A 86 -3.92 2.66 19.51
C PRO A 86 -4.70 1.33 19.47
N LEU A 87 -4.86 0.66 20.62
CA LEU A 87 -5.44 -0.68 20.67
C LEU A 87 -6.81 -0.77 19.99
N TYR A 88 -7.70 0.20 20.19
CA TYR A 88 -9.01 0.23 19.54
C TYR A 88 -8.89 0.33 18.00
N THR A 89 -7.96 1.15 17.51
CA THR A 89 -7.69 1.34 16.09
C THR A 89 -7.04 0.11 15.47
N HIS A 90 -6.17 -0.57 16.23
CA HIS A 90 -5.60 -1.86 15.86
C HIS A 90 -6.73 -2.87 15.62
N TYR A 91 -7.63 -3.08 16.58
CA TYR A 91 -8.78 -3.97 16.41
C TYR A 91 -9.66 -3.56 15.22
N LYS A 92 -9.97 -2.26 15.08
CA LYS A 92 -10.76 -1.72 13.96
C LYS A 92 -10.18 -2.14 12.61
N TYR A 93 -8.89 -1.89 12.38
CA TYR A 93 -8.30 -2.17 11.08
C TYR A 93 -8.00 -3.65 10.85
N LEU A 94 -7.71 -4.40 11.91
CA LEU A 94 -7.56 -5.85 11.79
C LEU A 94 -8.91 -6.53 11.49
N LEU A 95 -10.02 -6.03 12.06
CA LEU A 95 -11.37 -6.44 11.73
C LEU A 95 -11.75 -6.08 10.29
N LEU A 96 -11.41 -4.86 9.83
CA LEU A 96 -11.62 -4.43 8.46
C LEU A 96 -10.83 -5.32 7.48
N TYR A 97 -9.58 -5.65 7.81
CA TYR A 97 -8.78 -6.59 7.03
C TYR A 97 -9.45 -7.95 6.95
N HIS A 98 -9.82 -8.53 8.11
CA HIS A 98 -10.49 -9.82 8.21
C HIS A 98 -11.79 -9.85 7.39
N THR A 99 -12.60 -8.79 7.44
CA THR A 99 -13.96 -8.79 6.88
C THR A 99 -13.99 -8.46 5.40
N HIS A 100 -13.29 -7.41 4.97
CA HIS A 100 -13.45 -6.85 3.62
C HIS A 100 -12.25 -7.12 2.70
N ILE A 101 -11.05 -7.34 3.25
CA ILE A 101 -9.83 -7.49 2.45
C ILE A 101 -9.44 -8.96 2.29
N LEU A 102 -9.55 -9.74 3.36
CA LEU A 102 -9.22 -11.16 3.37
C LEU A 102 -9.94 -11.97 2.27
N PRO A 103 -11.24 -11.76 1.98
CA PRO A 103 -11.92 -12.46 0.90
C PRO A 103 -11.37 -12.13 -0.50
N LEU A 104 -10.74 -10.96 -0.66
CA LEU A 104 -10.18 -10.53 -1.95
C LEU A 104 -8.89 -11.26 -2.32
N LEU A 105 -8.25 -11.98 -1.37
CA LEU A 105 -7.04 -12.73 -1.64
C LEU A 105 -7.29 -14.04 -2.42
N GLY A 106 -8.56 -14.37 -2.66
CA GLY A 106 -8.96 -15.42 -3.57
C GLY A 106 -8.73 -16.84 -3.05
N PRO A 107 -8.76 -17.85 -3.94
CA PRO A 107 -8.63 -19.25 -3.54
C PRO A 107 -7.28 -19.53 -2.88
N ARG A 108 -7.28 -20.50 -1.94
CA ARG A 108 -6.04 -21.05 -1.40
C ARG A 108 -5.29 -21.86 -2.48
N PRO A 109 -3.95 -21.95 -2.42
CA PRO A 109 -3.19 -22.80 -3.32
C PRO A 109 -3.57 -24.28 -3.18
N LEU A 110 -3.62 -24.98 -4.31
CA LEU A 110 -3.83 -26.43 -4.34
C LEU A 110 -2.48 -27.13 -4.19
N LEU A 111 -2.27 -27.75 -3.02
CA LEU A 111 -1.02 -28.40 -2.66
C LEU A 111 -0.80 -29.77 -3.32
N GLY A 112 -1.85 -30.41 -3.85
CA GLY A 112 -1.74 -31.78 -4.39
C GLY A 112 -1.10 -32.72 -3.37
N ASN A 113 -0.04 -33.42 -3.79
CA ASN A 113 0.77 -34.30 -2.91
C ASN A 113 1.95 -33.56 -2.23
N SER A 114 2.13 -32.27 -2.49
CA SER A 114 3.20 -31.46 -1.86
C SER A 114 2.82 -31.08 -0.44
N THR A 115 3.80 -31.06 0.45
CA THR A 115 3.67 -30.51 1.80
C THR A 115 4.06 -29.03 1.88
N GLN A 116 4.51 -28.43 0.77
CA GLN A 116 4.96 -27.03 0.72
C GLN A 116 4.28 -26.29 -0.43
N VAL A 117 3.87 -25.05 -0.15
CA VAL A 117 3.39 -24.13 -1.17
C VAL A 117 4.58 -23.63 -1.98
N SER A 118 4.42 -23.55 -3.29
CA SER A 118 5.38 -22.94 -4.21
C SER A 118 4.68 -21.95 -5.14
N PRO A 119 5.41 -21.07 -5.86
CA PRO A 119 4.80 -20.16 -6.83
C PRO A 119 4.06 -20.88 -7.96
N SER A 120 4.40 -22.15 -8.23
CA SER A 120 3.68 -22.97 -9.22
C SER A 120 2.28 -23.38 -8.77
N ASN A 121 2.00 -23.31 -7.46
CA ASN A 121 0.70 -23.63 -6.88
C ASN A 121 -0.21 -22.40 -6.75
N ALA A 122 0.29 -21.20 -7.09
CA ALA A 122 -0.47 -19.97 -7.03
C ALA A 122 -1.69 -20.07 -7.98
N PRO A 123 -2.93 -19.93 -7.48
CA PRO A 123 -4.12 -20.01 -8.33
C PRO A 123 -4.18 -18.92 -9.40
N TRP A 124 -3.61 -17.75 -9.07
CA TRP A 124 -3.43 -16.63 -9.97
C TRP A 124 -2.01 -16.10 -9.83
N ARG A 125 -1.39 -15.73 -10.96
CA ARG A 125 -0.04 -15.16 -11.00
C ARG A 125 -0.09 -13.64 -10.89
N SER A 126 -0.40 -13.15 -9.69
CA SER A 126 -0.49 -11.72 -9.40
C SER A 126 0.83 -11.00 -9.73
N PHE A 127 0.75 -9.85 -10.41
CA PHE A 127 1.93 -9.02 -10.68
C PHE A 127 2.40 -8.24 -9.44
N LEU A 128 1.63 -8.25 -8.35
CA LEU A 128 1.88 -7.43 -7.18
C LEU A 128 3.19 -7.79 -6.48
N THR A 129 3.52 -9.08 -6.42
CA THR A 129 4.78 -9.58 -5.81
C THR A 129 5.45 -10.63 -6.70
N ASP A 130 6.77 -10.77 -6.58
CA ASP A 130 7.54 -11.70 -7.43
C ASP A 130 7.22 -13.19 -7.15
N ASP A 131 6.65 -13.51 -5.99
CA ASP A 131 6.18 -14.87 -5.68
C ASP A 131 4.72 -15.12 -6.07
N PHE A 132 4.04 -14.11 -6.61
CA PHE A 132 2.61 -14.09 -6.98
C PHE A 132 1.62 -13.97 -5.82
N SER A 133 2.06 -13.67 -4.61
CA SER A 133 1.15 -13.32 -3.51
C SER A 133 0.28 -12.10 -3.89
N PRO A 134 -1.06 -12.16 -3.72
CA PRO A 134 -1.96 -11.06 -4.07
C PRO A 134 -2.04 -9.98 -2.97
N LEU A 135 -1.03 -9.88 -2.11
CA LEU A 135 -0.97 -8.95 -0.98
C LEU A 135 0.45 -8.36 -0.85
N GLU A 136 0.55 -7.04 -0.74
CA GLU A 136 1.77 -6.29 -0.44
C GLU A 136 1.47 -5.21 0.61
N PRO A 137 1.66 -5.50 1.92
CA PRO A 137 1.61 -4.46 2.93
C PRO A 137 2.77 -3.48 2.77
N SER A 138 2.55 -2.24 3.19
CA SER A 138 3.60 -1.23 3.22
C SER A 138 3.49 -0.35 4.46
N TRP A 139 4.63 0.12 4.95
CA TRP A 139 4.74 0.93 6.15
C TRP A 139 5.31 2.29 5.78
N ASN A 140 4.48 3.32 5.91
CA ASN A 140 4.85 4.71 5.65
C ASN A 140 5.18 5.44 6.94
N VAL A 141 6.42 5.89 7.02
CA VAL A 141 6.98 6.57 8.19
C VAL A 141 7.28 8.04 7.88
N ASN A 142 7.18 8.88 8.91
CA ASN A 142 7.38 10.33 8.81
C ASN A 142 8.29 10.89 9.94
N GLY A 143 8.98 10.01 10.68
CA GLY A 143 10.00 10.38 11.66
C GLY A 143 9.54 10.93 13.00
N ARG A 144 8.23 11.10 13.19
CA ARG A 144 7.66 11.62 14.43
C ARG A 144 7.37 10.46 15.36
N SER A 145 8.24 10.25 16.35
CA SER A 145 8.21 9.13 17.32
C SER A 145 6.86 8.93 18.01
N GLU A 146 6.20 10.03 18.38
CA GLU A 146 4.91 9.99 19.07
C GLU A 146 3.70 9.90 18.13
N SER A 147 3.90 10.00 16.82
CA SER A 147 2.80 9.95 15.87
C SER A 147 2.61 8.55 15.29
N GLN A 148 1.36 8.15 15.16
CA GLN A 148 0.98 6.97 14.41
C GLN A 148 1.51 7.08 12.98
N SER A 149 2.25 6.06 12.53
CA SER A 149 2.67 5.91 11.14
C SER A 149 1.61 5.14 10.36
N THR A 150 1.63 5.21 9.02
CA THR A 150 0.52 4.68 8.23
C THR A 150 0.86 3.32 7.63
N ILE A 151 0.08 2.30 7.96
CA ILE A 151 0.06 1.02 7.24
C ILE A 151 -0.85 1.16 6.02
N ARG A 152 -0.40 0.63 4.89
CA ARG A 152 -1.22 0.48 3.68
C ARG A 152 -1.19 -0.96 3.21
N LEU A 153 -2.27 -1.39 2.56
CA LEU A 153 -2.41 -2.73 2.03
C LEU A 153 -2.60 -2.63 0.52
N GLY A 154 -1.62 -3.05 -0.27
CA GLY A 154 -1.80 -3.30 -1.70
C GLY A 154 -2.36 -4.71 -1.90
N VAL A 155 -3.38 -4.85 -2.74
CA VAL A 155 -4.09 -6.10 -2.98
C VAL A 155 -4.40 -6.22 -4.46
N GLU A 156 -4.17 -7.38 -5.06
CA GLU A 156 -4.84 -7.76 -6.31
C GLU A 156 -6.07 -8.58 -5.92
N PRO A 157 -7.31 -8.09 -6.07
CA PRO A 157 -8.47 -8.92 -5.84
C PRO A 157 -8.47 -10.11 -6.81
N VAL A 158 -8.47 -11.34 -6.28
CA VAL A 158 -8.42 -12.58 -7.08
C VAL A 158 -9.75 -13.31 -6.98
N GLY A 159 -10.41 -13.50 -8.13
CA GLY A 159 -11.63 -14.30 -8.23
C GLY A 159 -11.35 -15.81 -8.23
N PHE A 160 -12.35 -16.63 -7.87
CA PHE A 160 -12.25 -18.09 -8.00
C PHE A 160 -12.16 -18.58 -9.46
N GLU A 161 -12.59 -17.74 -10.41
CA GLU A 161 -12.51 -17.98 -11.85
C GLU A 161 -11.32 -17.28 -12.51
N ALA A 162 -10.44 -16.64 -11.73
CA ALA A 162 -9.28 -15.94 -12.26
C ALA A 162 -8.38 -16.89 -13.07
N GLY A 163 -8.08 -16.51 -14.31
CA GLY A 163 -7.28 -17.32 -15.24
C GLY A 163 -8.05 -18.46 -15.93
N THR A 164 -9.33 -18.69 -15.60
CA THR A 164 -10.18 -19.61 -16.37
C THR A 164 -10.70 -18.93 -17.65
N THR A 165 -11.46 -19.65 -18.46
CA THR A 165 -12.10 -19.07 -19.64
C THR A 165 -13.17 -18.03 -19.29
N ALA A 166 -13.72 -18.07 -18.07
CA ALA A 166 -14.72 -17.12 -17.61
C ALA A 166 -14.12 -15.77 -17.20
N ASP A 167 -12.91 -15.76 -16.61
CA ASP A 167 -12.19 -14.54 -16.25
C ASP A 167 -10.67 -14.67 -16.48
N PRO A 168 -10.22 -14.73 -17.75
CA PRO A 168 -8.83 -15.02 -18.09
C PRO A 168 -7.82 -13.97 -17.60
N PHE A 169 -8.28 -12.76 -17.30
CA PHE A 169 -7.43 -11.63 -16.91
C PHE A 169 -7.78 -11.04 -15.53
N ASN A 170 -8.51 -11.80 -14.71
CA ASN A 170 -8.83 -11.46 -13.31
C ASN A 170 -9.47 -10.07 -13.15
N GLN A 171 -10.50 -9.76 -13.94
CA GLN A 171 -11.19 -8.47 -13.94
C GLN A 171 -12.47 -8.48 -13.10
N ALA A 172 -13.05 -9.66 -12.86
CA ALA A 172 -14.36 -9.79 -12.23
C ALA A 172 -14.32 -9.40 -10.75
N ALA A 173 -13.34 -9.91 -10.00
CA ALA A 173 -13.28 -9.73 -8.54
C ALA A 173 -13.14 -8.26 -8.12
N VAL A 174 -12.22 -7.53 -8.75
CA VAL A 174 -12.02 -6.09 -8.48
C VAL A 174 -13.26 -5.27 -8.85
N THR A 175 -13.92 -5.60 -9.97
CA THR A 175 -15.14 -4.91 -10.41
C THR A 175 -16.29 -5.16 -9.43
N GLN A 176 -16.52 -6.42 -9.08
CA GLN A 176 -17.57 -6.80 -8.13
C GLN A 176 -17.37 -6.14 -6.75
N PHE A 177 -16.14 -6.13 -6.24
CA PHE A 177 -15.84 -5.48 -4.97
C PHE A 177 -16.13 -3.99 -5.03
N MET A 178 -15.63 -3.28 -6.04
CA MET A 178 -15.84 -1.82 -6.14
C MET A 178 -17.31 -1.43 -6.24
N HIS A 179 -18.16 -2.31 -6.79
CA HIS A 179 -19.62 -2.12 -6.86
C HIS A 179 -20.39 -2.64 -5.62
N SER A 180 -19.71 -3.22 -4.63
CA SER A 180 -20.35 -3.75 -3.43
C SER A 180 -20.49 -2.69 -2.33
N TYR A 181 -21.31 -3.02 -1.31
CA TYR A 181 -21.39 -2.21 -0.09
C TYR A 181 -20.04 -2.19 0.67
N ASP A 182 -19.26 -3.28 0.61
CA ASP A 182 -17.96 -3.37 1.29
C ASP A 182 -16.97 -2.32 0.82
N ALA A 183 -16.99 -1.97 -0.48
CA ALA A 183 -16.15 -0.89 -1.01
C ALA A 183 -16.46 0.46 -0.33
N THR A 184 -17.72 0.72 0.02
CA THR A 184 -18.10 1.96 0.72
C THR A 184 -17.63 1.97 2.18
N GLU A 185 -17.61 0.82 2.85
CA GLU A 185 -17.09 0.66 4.22
C GLU A 185 -15.56 0.91 4.29
N VAL A 186 -14.86 0.68 3.19
CA VAL A 186 -13.43 1.02 3.04
C VAL A 186 -13.21 2.37 2.34
N GLY A 187 -14.24 3.23 2.32
CA GLY A 187 -14.14 4.62 1.89
C GLY A 187 -13.94 4.83 0.39
N ALA A 188 -14.37 3.88 -0.45
CA ALA A 188 -14.26 3.99 -1.89
C ALA A 188 -15.47 4.68 -2.54
N THR A 189 -15.21 5.52 -3.53
CA THR A 189 -16.19 6.05 -4.48
C THR A 189 -15.88 5.57 -5.90
N LEU A 190 -16.92 5.41 -6.73
CA LEU A 190 -16.81 4.76 -8.03
C LEU A 190 -16.36 5.64 -9.19
N THR A 191 -16.45 6.97 -9.10
CA THR A 191 -16.38 7.87 -10.28
C THR A 191 -15.12 7.69 -11.12
N LEU A 192 -13.94 7.84 -10.53
CA LEU A 192 -12.68 7.68 -11.24
C LEU A 192 -12.37 6.22 -11.55
N PHE A 193 -12.75 5.30 -10.65
CA PHE A 193 -12.59 3.87 -10.91
C PHE A 193 -13.32 3.47 -12.19
N GLU A 194 -14.59 3.85 -12.33
CA GLU A 194 -15.41 3.48 -13.48
C GLU A 194 -14.90 4.13 -14.77
N HIS A 195 -14.45 5.39 -14.71
CA HIS A 195 -13.87 6.03 -15.89
C HIS A 195 -12.64 5.28 -16.42
N PHE A 196 -11.68 4.96 -15.55
CA PHE A 196 -10.46 4.27 -15.96
C PHE A 196 -10.70 2.79 -16.26
N ARG A 197 -11.63 2.13 -15.54
CA ARG A 197 -12.05 0.76 -15.85
C ARG A 197 -12.62 0.67 -17.27
N GLN A 198 -13.53 1.55 -17.65
CA GLN A 198 -14.13 1.56 -19.00
C GLN A 198 -13.08 1.73 -20.11
N ASP A 199 -12.03 2.49 -19.85
CA ASP A 199 -11.00 2.83 -20.83
C ASP A 199 -9.83 1.85 -20.87
N LEU A 200 -9.54 1.15 -19.77
CA LEU A 200 -8.30 0.38 -19.57
C LEU A 200 -8.51 -1.14 -19.36
N PHE A 201 -9.75 -1.59 -19.13
CA PHE A 201 -10.09 -3.01 -19.06
C PHE A 201 -10.42 -3.55 -20.45
N VAL A 202 -9.91 -4.74 -20.76
CA VAL A 202 -10.20 -5.40 -22.04
C VAL A 202 -11.57 -6.08 -22.00
N ARG A 203 -12.27 -6.08 -23.13
CA ARG A 203 -13.63 -6.62 -23.23
C ARG A 203 -13.61 -8.14 -23.43
N PRO A 204 -14.65 -8.88 -23.00
CA PRO A 204 -14.74 -10.33 -23.19
C PRO A 204 -14.51 -10.81 -24.62
N ASP A 205 -15.02 -10.07 -25.61
CA ASP A 205 -14.87 -10.41 -27.03
C ASP A 205 -13.41 -10.38 -27.51
N SER A 206 -12.54 -9.65 -26.80
CA SER A 206 -11.12 -9.51 -27.13
C SER A 206 -10.25 -10.58 -26.48
N TYR A 207 -10.77 -11.38 -25.54
CA TYR A 207 -9.98 -12.33 -24.74
C TYR A 207 -9.22 -13.35 -25.59
N ALA A 208 -9.91 -14.02 -26.52
CA ALA A 208 -9.29 -15.05 -27.36
C ALA A 208 -8.17 -14.49 -28.26
N GLY A 209 -8.37 -13.30 -28.83
CA GLY A 209 -7.38 -12.66 -29.69
C GLY A 209 -6.18 -12.09 -28.91
N LEU A 210 -6.38 -11.71 -27.64
CA LEU A 210 -5.34 -11.17 -26.77
C LEU A 210 -4.38 -12.24 -26.26
N SER A 211 -4.88 -13.41 -25.87
CA SER A 211 -4.05 -14.49 -25.33
C SER A 211 -2.89 -14.87 -26.26
N ALA A 212 -3.09 -14.79 -27.57
CA ALA A 212 -2.05 -15.07 -28.56
C ALA A 212 -1.00 -13.95 -28.73
N LYS A 213 -1.28 -12.73 -28.25
CA LYS A 213 -0.42 -11.55 -28.40
C LYS A 213 0.46 -11.27 -27.17
N ILE A 214 0.17 -11.89 -26.04
CA ILE A 214 0.88 -11.64 -24.77
C ILE A 214 2.32 -12.17 -24.88
N PRO A 215 3.34 -11.30 -24.72
CA PRO A 215 4.74 -11.74 -24.74
C PRO A 215 5.03 -12.74 -23.61
N GLY A 216 5.95 -13.67 -23.87
CA GLY A 216 6.40 -14.61 -22.85
C GLY A 216 6.99 -13.88 -21.62
N GLY A 217 6.51 -14.25 -20.42
CA GLY A 217 6.95 -13.65 -19.16
C GLY A 217 6.30 -12.30 -18.83
N GLU A 218 5.39 -11.79 -19.66
CA GLU A 218 4.60 -10.60 -19.34
C GLU A 218 3.44 -10.95 -18.39
N HIS A 219 3.06 -10.00 -17.54
CA HIS A 219 1.94 -10.18 -16.62
C HIS A 219 0.59 -9.86 -17.28
N THR A 220 -0.48 -10.41 -16.70
CA THR A 220 -1.87 -10.22 -17.19
C THR A 220 -2.79 -9.51 -16.20
N THR A 221 -2.29 -9.14 -15.02
CA THR A 221 -2.99 -8.27 -14.06
C THR A 221 -3.55 -7.03 -14.75
N GLN A 222 -4.83 -6.74 -14.51
CA GLN A 222 -5.50 -5.52 -14.98
C GLN A 222 -5.64 -4.45 -13.89
N SER A 223 -5.77 -4.82 -12.62
CA SER A 223 -5.97 -3.86 -11.54
C SER A 223 -5.51 -4.36 -10.17
N PHE A 224 -4.99 -3.43 -9.37
CA PHE A 224 -4.83 -3.59 -7.93
C PHE A 224 -5.73 -2.61 -7.19
N LEU A 225 -6.01 -2.89 -5.94
CA LEU A 225 -6.53 -1.94 -4.97
C LEU A 225 -5.46 -1.64 -3.92
N ALA A 226 -5.50 -0.45 -3.31
CA ALA A 226 -4.76 -0.19 -2.09
C ALA A 226 -5.62 0.51 -1.05
N PHE A 227 -5.39 0.16 0.23
CA PHE A 227 -6.13 0.71 1.36
C PHE A 227 -5.16 1.41 2.31
N ASP A 228 -5.27 2.73 2.44
CA ASP A 228 -4.50 3.51 3.41
C ASP A 228 -5.24 3.57 4.75
N LEU A 229 -4.64 3.04 5.81
CA LEU A 229 -5.24 2.95 7.14
C LEU A 229 -4.86 4.17 7.99
N ASP A 230 -5.38 5.35 7.65
CA ASP A 230 -4.92 6.63 8.24
C ASP A 230 -5.79 7.12 9.40
N ALA A 231 -5.26 7.07 10.64
CA ALA A 231 -5.79 7.74 11.83
C ALA A 231 -7.33 7.81 11.97
N GLY A 232 -8.03 6.69 11.73
CA GLY A 232 -9.49 6.57 11.87
C GLY A 232 -10.26 6.52 10.54
N ARG A 233 -9.64 6.89 9.42
CA ARG A 233 -10.18 6.81 8.05
C ARG A 233 -9.52 5.68 7.26
N VAL A 234 -10.22 5.17 6.25
CA VAL A 234 -9.63 4.36 5.18
C VAL A 234 -9.79 5.11 3.87
N THR A 235 -8.72 5.16 3.08
CA THR A 235 -8.77 5.68 1.71
C THR A 235 -8.43 4.56 0.75
N THR A 236 -9.38 4.25 -0.13
CA THR A 236 -9.19 3.26 -1.20
C THR A 236 -8.57 3.91 -2.43
N LYS A 237 -7.66 3.18 -3.08
CA LYS A 237 -7.05 3.55 -4.37
C LYS A 237 -7.22 2.40 -5.34
N ALA A 238 -7.37 2.71 -6.62
CA ALA A 238 -7.38 1.73 -7.69
C ALA A 238 -6.19 1.96 -8.62
N TYR A 239 -5.55 0.87 -9.02
CA TYR A 239 -4.44 0.85 -9.98
C TYR A 239 -4.92 0.17 -11.25
N PHE A 240 -4.43 0.62 -12.40
CA PHE A 240 -4.81 0.07 -13.71
C PHE A 240 -3.56 -0.18 -14.55
N PHE A 241 -3.50 -1.38 -15.13
CA PHE A 241 -2.40 -1.81 -16.00
C PHE A 241 -2.85 -1.78 -17.46
N PRO A 242 -2.28 -0.90 -18.30
CA PRO A 242 -2.74 -0.70 -19.67
C PRO A 242 -2.19 -1.73 -20.66
N ILE A 243 -1.41 -2.73 -20.23
CA ILE A 243 -0.67 -3.62 -21.14
C ILE A 243 -1.59 -4.40 -22.07
N LEU A 244 -2.70 -4.96 -21.56
CA LEU A 244 -3.64 -5.70 -22.40
C LEU A 244 -4.37 -4.77 -23.39
N MET A 245 -4.78 -3.58 -22.94
CA MET A 245 -5.34 -2.58 -23.86
C MET A 245 -4.34 -2.08 -24.90
N SER A 246 -3.06 -1.99 -24.55
CA SER A 246 -1.97 -1.67 -25.48
C SER A 246 -1.85 -2.73 -26.57
N LEU A 247 -1.92 -4.01 -26.21
CA LEU A 247 -1.91 -5.14 -27.17
C LEU A 247 -3.18 -5.20 -28.04
N GLU A 248 -4.34 -4.85 -27.47
CA GLU A 248 -5.61 -4.81 -28.19
C GLU A 248 -5.61 -3.69 -29.25
N THR A 249 -5.19 -2.48 -28.87
CA THR A 249 -5.25 -1.29 -29.74
C THR A 249 -4.02 -1.07 -30.61
N GLY A 250 -2.89 -1.72 -30.31
CA GLY A 250 -1.60 -1.47 -30.95
C GLY A 250 -0.95 -0.14 -30.55
N LYS A 251 -1.54 0.60 -29.61
CA LYS A 251 -0.96 1.84 -29.05
C LYS A 251 0.05 1.51 -27.96
N SER A 252 0.99 2.40 -27.69
CA SER A 252 1.85 2.26 -26.50
C SER A 252 1.04 2.38 -25.21
N THR A 253 1.51 1.77 -24.12
CA THR A 253 0.88 1.86 -22.79
C THR A 253 0.68 3.32 -22.35
N MET A 254 1.70 4.16 -22.54
CA MET A 254 1.61 5.58 -22.23
C MET A 254 0.53 6.28 -23.06
N ARG A 255 0.40 5.95 -24.35
CA ARG A 255 -0.64 6.56 -25.19
C ARG A 255 -2.04 6.16 -24.75
N VAL A 256 -2.25 4.89 -24.39
CA VAL A 256 -3.52 4.40 -23.83
C VAL A 256 -3.89 5.17 -22.55
N ILE A 257 -2.93 5.35 -21.65
CA ILE A 257 -3.08 6.16 -20.43
C ILE A 257 -3.46 7.60 -20.77
N SER A 258 -2.68 8.28 -21.61
CA SER A 258 -2.89 9.68 -21.97
C SER A 258 -4.25 9.90 -22.62
N ASP A 259 -4.67 9.03 -23.55
CA ASP A 259 -5.97 9.13 -24.20
C ASP A 259 -7.12 9.09 -23.17
N SER A 260 -7.01 8.28 -22.11
CA SER A 260 -7.99 8.22 -21.03
C SER A 260 -8.00 9.48 -20.17
N ILE A 261 -6.82 9.95 -19.73
CA ILE A 261 -6.69 11.19 -18.94
C ILE A 261 -7.20 12.41 -19.72
N LEU A 262 -6.95 12.49 -21.02
CA LEU A 262 -7.46 13.58 -21.85
C LEU A 262 -8.99 13.55 -21.96
N ARG A 263 -9.60 12.36 -22.11
CA ARG A 263 -11.06 12.22 -22.05
C ARG A 263 -11.63 12.67 -20.70
N LEU A 264 -10.97 12.35 -19.59
CA LEU A 264 -11.35 12.84 -18.27
C LEU A 264 -11.28 14.36 -18.18
N ALA A 265 -10.15 14.95 -18.59
CA ALA A 265 -9.92 16.38 -18.51
C ALA A 265 -10.88 17.20 -19.38
N MET A 266 -11.35 16.64 -20.51
CA MET A 266 -12.32 17.30 -21.39
C MET A 266 -13.75 17.25 -20.84
N LYS A 267 -14.12 16.24 -20.05
CA LYS A 267 -15.49 16.06 -19.53
C LYS A 267 -15.67 16.53 -18.09
N SER A 268 -14.61 16.54 -17.28
CA SER A 268 -14.66 16.88 -15.86
C SER A 268 -14.31 18.35 -15.65
N GLU A 269 -15.18 19.06 -14.93
CA GLU A 269 -14.94 20.46 -14.51
C GLU A 269 -13.77 20.58 -13.51
N VAL A 270 -13.35 19.46 -12.91
CA VAL A 270 -12.30 19.41 -11.89
C VAL A 270 -10.89 19.28 -12.49
N TRP A 271 -10.71 18.41 -13.48
CA TRP A 271 -9.37 18.09 -14.01
C TRP A 271 -8.88 19.12 -15.05
N GLY A 272 -9.71 19.46 -16.04
CA GLY A 272 -9.51 20.61 -16.95
C GLY A 272 -8.13 20.78 -17.59
N VAL A 273 -7.82 22.02 -17.97
CA VAL A 273 -6.61 22.40 -18.73
C VAL A 273 -5.31 22.18 -17.95
N GLN A 274 -5.34 22.32 -16.63
CA GLN A 274 -4.16 22.15 -15.77
C GLN A 274 -3.67 20.70 -15.82
N THR A 275 -4.59 19.73 -15.86
CA THR A 275 -4.25 18.31 -15.99
C THR A 275 -3.61 18.01 -17.34
N ILE A 276 -4.13 18.61 -18.42
CA ILE A 276 -3.55 18.48 -19.76
C ILE A 276 -2.12 19.04 -19.79
N ALA A 277 -1.90 20.19 -19.16
CA ALA A 277 -0.56 20.80 -19.06
C ALA A 277 0.41 19.93 -18.27
N ALA A 278 0.00 19.44 -17.09
CA ALA A 278 0.84 18.57 -16.26
C ALA A 278 1.18 17.24 -16.95
N LEU A 279 0.21 16.64 -17.65
CA LEU A 279 0.45 15.45 -18.49
C LEU A 279 1.44 15.76 -19.63
N SER A 280 1.29 16.91 -20.30
CA SER A 280 2.17 17.32 -21.40
C SER A 280 3.63 17.50 -20.95
N VAL A 281 3.85 18.02 -19.74
CA VAL A 281 5.20 18.14 -19.14
C VAL A 281 5.84 16.74 -18.99
N LEU A 282 5.07 15.76 -18.51
CA LEU A 282 5.54 14.39 -18.35
C LEU A 282 5.83 13.74 -19.72
N GLU A 283 4.91 13.85 -20.68
CA GLU A 283 5.08 13.27 -22.02
C GLU A 283 6.30 13.86 -22.74
N ALA A 284 6.54 15.15 -22.61
CA ALA A 284 7.71 15.81 -23.21
C ALA A 284 9.03 15.29 -22.62
N TRP A 285 9.08 14.98 -21.32
CA TRP A 285 10.25 14.35 -20.69
C TRP A 285 10.39 12.88 -21.09
N MET A 286 9.30 12.11 -21.17
CA MET A 286 9.37 10.73 -21.65
C MET A 286 9.85 10.64 -23.11
N ALA A 287 9.46 11.61 -23.95
CA ALA A 287 9.91 11.69 -25.34
C ALA A 287 11.43 11.90 -25.47
N SER A 288 12.07 12.61 -24.52
CA SER A 288 13.53 12.80 -24.52
C SER A 288 14.30 11.54 -24.12
N HIS A 289 13.62 10.48 -23.68
CA HIS A 289 14.24 9.19 -23.32
C HIS A 289 14.25 8.18 -24.48
N HIS A 290 13.92 8.59 -25.70
CA HIS A 290 13.96 7.74 -26.90
C HIS A 290 13.25 6.39 -26.74
N GLY A 291 12.16 6.37 -25.97
CA GLY A 291 11.35 5.18 -25.70
C GLY A 291 11.85 4.29 -24.56
N ALA A 292 12.94 4.64 -23.86
CA ALA A 292 13.41 3.92 -22.67
C ALA A 292 12.46 4.09 -21.47
N ALA A 293 11.83 5.26 -21.32
CA ALA A 293 10.81 5.51 -20.31
C ALA A 293 9.48 4.85 -20.73
N LYS A 294 8.95 3.96 -19.89
CA LYS A 294 7.70 3.21 -20.16
C LYS A 294 6.65 3.52 -19.10
N GLY A 295 5.43 3.86 -19.52
CA GLY A 295 4.28 3.93 -18.62
C GLY A 295 3.86 2.51 -18.24
N GLU A 296 4.03 2.16 -16.97
CA GLU A 296 3.76 0.81 -16.44
C GLU A 296 2.30 0.67 -16.00
N MET A 297 1.78 1.67 -15.30
CA MET A 297 0.43 1.68 -14.73
C MET A 297 0.01 3.10 -14.36
N ILE A 298 -1.28 3.26 -14.05
CA ILE A 298 -1.78 4.45 -13.35
C ILE A 298 -2.45 4.06 -12.04
N SER A 299 -2.59 5.00 -11.13
CA SER A 299 -3.51 4.86 -10.00
C SER A 299 -4.30 6.12 -9.73
N VAL A 300 -5.45 5.94 -9.09
CA VAL A 300 -6.34 7.00 -8.63
C VAL A 300 -6.74 6.77 -7.19
N ASP A 301 -6.94 7.85 -6.44
CA ASP A 301 -7.67 7.76 -5.18
C ASP A 301 -9.17 7.64 -5.48
N CYS A 302 -9.83 6.61 -4.98
CA CYS A 302 -11.26 6.36 -5.13
C CYS A 302 -12.04 7.22 -4.12
N VAL A 303 -11.91 8.54 -4.25
CA VAL A 303 -12.59 9.57 -3.46
C VAL A 303 -13.20 10.61 -4.40
N ASP A 304 -13.81 11.65 -3.85
CA ASP A 304 -14.27 12.81 -4.63
C ASP A 304 -13.16 13.34 -5.56
N GLU A 305 -13.53 13.70 -6.79
CA GLU A 305 -12.56 14.09 -7.82
C GLU A 305 -11.68 15.27 -7.39
N ALA A 306 -12.22 16.23 -6.64
CA ALA A 306 -11.47 17.42 -6.20
C ALA A 306 -10.35 17.07 -5.21
N GLU A 307 -10.51 15.99 -4.45
CA GLU A 307 -9.54 15.49 -3.47
C GLU A 307 -8.66 14.38 -4.04
N SER A 308 -8.99 13.85 -5.21
CA SER A 308 -8.28 12.74 -5.84
C SER A 308 -7.01 13.19 -6.57
N ARG A 309 -6.19 12.20 -6.91
CA ARG A 309 -4.92 12.34 -7.62
C ARG A 309 -4.82 11.24 -8.66
N ILE A 310 -4.38 11.58 -9.86
CA ILE A 310 -3.97 10.59 -10.86
C ILE A 310 -2.47 10.44 -10.75
N LYS A 311 -1.97 9.21 -10.60
CA LYS A 311 -0.53 8.93 -10.51
C LYS A 311 -0.13 8.10 -11.70
N ILE A 312 0.79 8.61 -12.52
CA ILE A 312 1.31 7.88 -13.67
C ILE A 312 2.64 7.25 -13.26
N TYR A 313 2.73 5.93 -13.31
CA TYR A 313 3.94 5.19 -12.97
C TYR A 313 4.77 4.98 -14.22
N VAL A 314 5.99 5.51 -14.21
CA VAL A 314 6.94 5.40 -15.31
C VAL A 314 8.17 4.66 -14.83
N ARG A 315 8.55 3.62 -15.57
CA ARG A 315 9.80 2.88 -15.36
C ARG A 315 10.85 3.34 -16.35
N ILE A 316 12.07 3.49 -15.85
CA ILE A 316 13.27 3.67 -16.66
C ILE A 316 14.25 2.52 -16.37
N PRO A 317 14.90 1.93 -17.38
CA PRO A 317 15.85 0.84 -17.17
C PRO A 317 17.18 1.31 -16.56
N GLN A 318 17.52 2.60 -16.70
CA GLN A 318 18.72 3.20 -16.14
C GLN A 318 18.62 3.32 -14.62
N THR A 319 19.77 3.18 -13.97
CA THR A 319 19.95 3.12 -12.52
C THR A 319 21.11 3.96 -12.02
N SER A 320 21.79 4.73 -12.86
CA SER A 320 22.74 5.74 -12.37
C SER A 320 22.03 6.83 -11.58
N LEU A 321 22.66 7.31 -10.50
CA LEU A 321 22.08 8.35 -9.66
C LEU A 321 21.83 9.64 -10.45
N ARG A 322 22.69 9.98 -11.42
CA ARG A 322 22.47 11.13 -12.31
C ARG A 322 21.11 11.02 -13.02
N VAL A 323 20.82 9.86 -13.62
CA VAL A 323 19.58 9.63 -14.37
C VAL A 323 18.37 9.62 -13.41
N VAL A 324 18.53 9.06 -12.22
CA VAL A 324 17.48 9.06 -11.19
C VAL A 324 17.14 10.48 -10.73
N LYS A 325 18.15 11.35 -10.54
CA LYS A 325 17.95 12.76 -10.20
C LYS A 325 17.32 13.54 -11.36
N GLU A 326 17.77 13.29 -12.59
CA GLU A 326 17.18 13.86 -13.81
C GLU A 326 15.69 13.51 -13.92
N ALA A 327 15.34 12.24 -13.72
CA ALA A 327 13.97 11.77 -13.78
C ALA A 327 13.10 12.39 -12.66
N TYR A 328 13.65 12.51 -11.45
CA TYR A 328 12.96 13.13 -10.32
C TYR A 328 12.55 14.59 -10.61
N CYS A 329 13.36 15.35 -11.37
CA CYS A 329 13.05 16.73 -11.76
C CYS A 329 12.53 16.87 -13.20
N LEU A 330 12.16 15.76 -13.85
CA LEU A 330 11.69 15.72 -15.24
C LEU A 330 12.64 16.46 -16.22
N GLY A 331 13.94 16.24 -16.07
CA GLY A 331 14.97 16.87 -16.90
C GLY A 331 15.08 18.37 -16.69
N GLY A 332 14.93 18.82 -15.44
CA GLY A 332 14.97 20.24 -15.08
C GLY A 332 13.71 21.01 -15.40
N ARG A 333 12.59 20.33 -15.71
CA ARG A 333 11.26 20.96 -15.86
C ARG A 333 10.64 21.31 -14.51
N LEU A 334 11.06 20.64 -13.44
CA LEU A 334 10.72 20.96 -12.06
C LEU A 334 11.92 21.64 -11.40
N THR A 335 11.79 22.91 -11.03
CA THR A 335 12.91 23.76 -10.57
C THR A 335 12.63 24.47 -9.24
N ASP A 336 11.51 24.18 -8.60
CA ASP A 336 11.11 24.82 -7.35
C ASP A 336 11.94 24.34 -6.14
N GLU A 337 11.91 25.10 -5.04
CA GLU A 337 12.64 24.77 -3.81
C GLU A 337 12.30 23.39 -3.23
N ASN A 338 11.05 22.93 -3.38
CA ASN A 338 10.64 21.62 -2.88
C ASN A 338 11.33 20.51 -3.68
N THR A 339 11.43 20.68 -5.00
CA THR A 339 12.17 19.77 -5.87
C THR A 339 13.66 19.77 -5.54
N ALA A 340 14.27 20.94 -5.40
CA ALA A 340 15.69 21.08 -5.06
C ALA A 340 16.03 20.36 -3.74
N LYS A 341 15.23 20.56 -2.68
CA LYS A 341 15.44 19.86 -1.41
C LYS A 341 15.17 18.36 -1.51
N GLY A 342 14.20 17.96 -2.31
CA GLY A 342 13.93 16.55 -2.61
C GLY A 342 15.12 15.86 -3.27
N LEU A 343 15.80 16.53 -4.20
CA LEU A 343 17.00 16.01 -4.87
C LEU A 343 18.17 15.84 -3.92
N GLU A 344 18.42 16.80 -3.02
CA GLU A 344 19.47 16.71 -2.00
C GLU A 344 19.30 15.47 -1.12
N LEU A 345 18.08 15.25 -0.62
CA LEU A 345 17.76 14.12 0.24
C LEU A 345 17.71 12.78 -0.52
N LEU A 346 17.32 12.80 -1.80
CA LEU A 346 17.36 11.62 -2.67
C LEU A 346 18.81 11.18 -2.93
N ASP A 347 19.72 12.13 -3.13
CA ASP A 347 21.16 11.88 -3.28
C ASP A 347 21.70 11.14 -2.05
N GLU A 348 21.39 11.65 -0.87
CA GLU A 348 21.77 11.03 0.41
C GLU A 348 21.15 9.64 0.61
N LEU A 349 19.86 9.49 0.31
CA LEU A 349 19.16 8.20 0.36
C LEU A 349 19.83 7.18 -0.56
N TRP A 350 20.06 7.54 -1.81
CA TRP A 350 20.61 6.65 -2.82
C TRP A 350 21.98 6.11 -2.41
N ARG A 351 22.90 7.01 -2.04
CA ARG A 351 24.25 6.66 -1.60
C ARG A 351 24.22 5.78 -0.37
N THR A 352 23.29 6.03 0.55
CA THR A 352 23.15 5.23 1.78
C THR A 352 22.60 3.83 1.48
N ILE A 353 21.56 3.73 0.66
CA ILE A 353 20.88 2.45 0.37
C ILE A 353 21.67 1.57 -0.59
N PHE A 354 22.37 2.13 -1.58
CA PHE A 354 23.12 1.34 -2.56
C PHE A 354 24.62 1.31 -2.31
N GLY A 355 25.17 2.23 -1.52
CA GLY A 355 26.62 2.27 -1.25
C GLY A 355 27.46 2.72 -2.45
N VAL A 356 26.82 3.33 -3.45
CA VAL A 356 27.46 3.79 -4.69
C VAL A 356 27.73 5.30 -4.59
N VAL A 357 28.99 5.70 -4.76
CA VAL A 357 29.44 7.10 -4.66
C VAL A 357 29.62 7.74 -6.03
N ASP A 358 29.91 6.97 -7.08
CA ASP A 358 29.96 7.50 -8.43
C ASP A 358 28.54 7.73 -8.95
N GLU A 359 28.21 8.96 -9.31
CA GLU A 359 26.86 9.35 -9.77
C GLU A 359 26.53 8.80 -11.17
N GLU A 360 27.56 8.50 -11.97
CA GLU A 360 27.42 7.91 -13.32
C GLU A 360 27.37 6.38 -13.29
N ALA A 361 27.76 5.76 -12.18
CA ALA A 361 27.79 4.30 -12.07
C ALA A 361 26.38 3.71 -12.07
N GLU A 362 26.15 2.79 -13.00
CA GLU A 362 24.95 1.96 -13.02
C GLU A 362 25.01 0.89 -11.91
N LEU A 363 23.86 0.56 -11.33
CA LEU A 363 23.73 -0.63 -10.47
C LEU A 363 23.94 -1.91 -11.31
N PRO A 364 24.23 -3.06 -10.67
CA PRO A 364 24.42 -4.31 -11.38
C PRO A 364 23.29 -4.60 -12.37
N ARG A 365 23.66 -4.93 -13.61
CA ARG A 365 22.69 -5.21 -14.68
C ARG A 365 21.75 -6.33 -14.25
N ASN A 366 20.45 -6.06 -14.30
CA ASN A 366 19.41 -7.01 -13.91
C ASN A 366 18.37 -7.11 -15.03
N HIS A 367 18.08 -8.34 -15.45
CA HIS A 367 17.15 -8.65 -16.55
C HIS A 367 15.72 -8.94 -16.06
N HIS A 368 15.47 -8.85 -14.76
CA HIS A 368 14.14 -9.02 -14.20
C HIS A 368 13.18 -7.95 -14.77
N ARG A 369 11.94 -8.34 -15.08
CA ARG A 369 10.91 -7.46 -15.70
C ARG A 369 10.64 -6.18 -14.91
N THR A 370 10.86 -6.23 -13.60
CA THR A 370 10.63 -5.13 -12.67
C THR A 370 11.92 -4.46 -12.17
N ALA A 371 13.06 -4.75 -12.79
CA ALA A 371 14.30 -3.99 -12.63
C ALA A 371 14.18 -2.56 -13.19
N GLY A 372 15.19 -1.74 -12.96
CA GLY A 372 15.18 -0.30 -13.25
C GLY A 372 14.42 0.51 -12.19
N THR A 373 14.55 1.82 -12.22
CA THR A 373 13.88 2.70 -11.27
C THR A 373 12.46 3.03 -11.73
N ILE A 374 11.52 3.10 -10.79
CA ILE A 374 10.14 3.52 -11.06
C ILE A 374 9.91 4.88 -10.42
N PHE A 375 9.20 5.75 -11.13
CA PHE A 375 8.67 6.99 -10.59
C PHE A 375 7.16 6.97 -10.70
N ASN A 376 6.46 7.52 -9.73
CA ASN A 376 5.12 8.02 -9.98
C ASN A 376 5.15 9.54 -10.09
N PHE A 377 4.30 10.05 -10.96
CA PHE A 377 4.09 11.48 -11.16
C PHE A 377 2.62 11.78 -10.84
N GLU A 378 2.38 12.48 -9.73
CA GLU A 378 1.03 12.83 -9.27
C GLU A 378 0.51 14.06 -10.02
N LEU A 379 -0.55 13.88 -10.81
CA LEU A 379 -1.39 14.95 -11.33
C LEU A 379 -2.47 15.28 -10.30
N ARG A 380 -2.69 16.58 -10.07
CA ARG A 380 -3.64 17.09 -9.09
C ARG A 380 -4.54 18.14 -9.74
N PRO A 381 -5.85 18.17 -9.42
CA PRO A 381 -6.71 19.26 -9.82
C PRO A 381 -6.10 20.63 -9.47
N GLY A 382 -6.15 21.55 -10.42
CA GLY A 382 -5.61 22.91 -10.26
C GLY A 382 -4.08 23.04 -10.22
N LYS A 383 -3.30 21.96 -10.38
CA LYS A 383 -1.83 22.02 -10.44
C LYS A 383 -1.32 21.87 -11.88
N TRP A 384 -0.41 22.76 -12.26
CA TRP A 384 0.17 22.83 -13.61
C TRP A 384 1.32 21.86 -13.86
N PHE A 385 1.92 21.34 -12.79
CA PHE A 385 3.09 20.46 -12.84
C PHE A 385 2.82 19.19 -12.04
N PRO A 386 3.30 18.03 -12.52
CA PRO A 386 3.25 16.79 -11.76
C PRO A 386 4.19 16.82 -10.55
N GLU A 387 3.82 16.12 -9.47
CA GLU A 387 4.69 15.93 -8.31
C GLU A 387 5.38 14.55 -8.37
N PRO A 388 6.72 14.47 -8.27
CA PRO A 388 7.46 13.21 -8.37
C PRO A 388 7.48 12.43 -7.05
N LYS A 389 7.48 11.09 -7.18
CA LYS A 389 7.86 10.14 -6.13
C LYS A 389 8.66 9.01 -6.75
N VAL A 390 9.83 8.71 -6.20
CA VAL A 390 10.68 7.61 -6.67
C VAL A 390 10.40 6.33 -5.89
N TYR A 391 10.55 5.19 -6.54
CA TYR A 391 10.49 3.84 -5.98
C TYR A 391 11.77 3.10 -6.36
N LEU A 392 12.56 2.77 -5.35
CA LEU A 392 13.83 2.05 -5.44
C LEU A 392 13.57 0.56 -5.25
N PRO A 393 13.74 -0.30 -6.28
CA PRO A 393 13.53 -1.74 -6.16
C PRO A 393 14.71 -2.42 -5.45
N VAL A 394 14.85 -2.19 -4.15
CA VAL A 394 15.98 -2.68 -3.35
C VAL A 394 16.20 -4.19 -3.44
N ARG A 395 15.15 -4.98 -3.69
CA ARG A 395 15.29 -6.43 -3.89
C ARG A 395 16.20 -6.83 -5.06
N HIS A 396 16.32 -5.97 -6.07
CA HIS A 396 17.06 -6.24 -7.30
C HIS A 396 18.52 -5.84 -7.22
N TYR A 397 18.88 -4.98 -6.25
CA TYR A 397 20.14 -4.25 -6.24
C TYR A 397 20.86 -4.24 -4.88
N CYS A 398 20.26 -4.85 -3.86
CA CYS A 398 20.92 -5.11 -2.57
C CYS A 398 21.20 -6.61 -2.40
N GLU A 399 22.03 -6.95 -1.43
CA GLU A 399 22.49 -8.34 -1.22
C GLU A 399 21.55 -9.14 -0.30
N SER A 400 20.94 -8.49 0.68
CA SER A 400 20.01 -9.14 1.62
C SER A 400 19.04 -8.15 2.27
N ASP A 401 17.92 -8.65 2.79
CA ASP A 401 16.95 -7.84 3.54
C ASP A 401 17.52 -7.24 4.84
N VAL A 402 18.43 -7.96 5.51
CA VAL A 402 19.17 -7.42 6.67
C VAL A 402 20.09 -6.26 6.25
N GLN A 403 20.76 -6.36 5.10
CA GLN A 403 21.56 -5.24 4.59
C GLN A 403 20.69 -4.02 4.30
N ILE A 404 19.53 -4.22 3.65
CA ILE A 404 18.57 -3.14 3.38
C ILE A 404 18.15 -2.48 4.70
N ALA A 405 17.82 -3.26 5.72
CA ALA A 405 17.38 -2.75 7.02
C ALA A 405 18.47 -1.97 7.76
N ASN A 406 19.71 -2.46 7.76
CA ASN A 406 20.84 -1.74 8.34
C ASN A 406 21.08 -0.39 7.64
N ARG A 407 21.00 -0.37 6.30
CA ARG A 407 21.16 0.88 5.52
C ARG A 407 19.99 1.85 5.75
N LEU A 408 18.78 1.33 5.97
CA LEU A 408 17.63 2.13 6.41
C LEU A 408 17.86 2.75 7.79
N GLN A 409 18.35 1.98 8.78
CA GLN A 409 18.68 2.52 10.11
C GLN A 409 19.68 3.68 10.02
N LEU A 410 20.74 3.51 9.23
CA LEU A 410 21.71 4.59 8.98
C LEU A 410 21.03 5.84 8.39
N PHE A 411 20.17 5.67 7.40
CA PHE A 411 19.45 6.79 6.79
C PHE A 411 18.47 7.45 7.77
N PHE A 412 17.76 6.66 8.57
CA PHE A 412 16.88 7.17 9.63
C PHE A 412 17.64 8.01 10.66
N GLY A 413 18.86 7.61 11.04
CA GLY A 413 19.73 8.41 11.91
C GLY A 413 20.09 9.76 11.29
N LYS A 414 20.41 9.80 9.98
CA LYS A 414 20.67 11.06 9.27
C LYS A 414 19.44 11.99 9.21
N LEU A 415 18.24 11.41 9.21
CA LEU A 415 16.98 12.16 9.31
C LEU A 415 16.59 12.53 10.75
N GLY A 416 17.33 12.05 11.76
CA GLY A 416 17.02 12.24 13.18
C GLY A 416 15.85 11.39 13.70
N TRP A 417 15.51 10.29 13.01
CA TRP A 417 14.39 9.41 13.36
C TRP A 417 14.84 8.31 14.34
N GLN A 418 15.16 8.73 15.56
CA GLN A 418 15.89 7.93 16.56
C GLN A 418 15.29 6.55 16.86
N ASP A 419 13.96 6.41 16.91
CA ASP A 419 13.33 5.11 17.19
C ASP A 419 13.52 4.12 16.03
N LEU A 420 13.39 4.60 14.79
CA LEU A 420 13.61 3.75 13.61
C LEU A 420 15.10 3.48 13.40
N GLU A 421 15.96 4.45 13.65
CA GLU A 421 17.42 4.25 13.69
C GLU A 421 17.79 3.12 14.65
N ARG A 422 17.21 3.10 15.85
CA ARG A 422 17.51 2.10 16.88
C ARG A 422 16.91 0.72 16.58
N ASP A 423 15.64 0.65 16.20
CA ASP A 423 14.86 -0.60 16.29
C ASP A 423 14.46 -1.22 14.94
N TYR A 424 14.69 -0.58 13.79
CA TYR A 424 14.12 -1.05 12.52
C TYR A 424 14.54 -2.47 12.12
N CYS A 425 15.81 -2.86 12.32
CA CYS A 425 16.26 -4.23 12.02
C CYS A 425 15.52 -5.27 12.89
N LYS A 426 15.38 -5.00 14.19
CA LYS A 426 14.61 -5.85 15.10
C LYS A 426 13.14 -5.94 14.68
N HIS A 427 12.54 -4.81 14.26
CA HIS A 427 11.17 -4.82 13.74
C HIS A 427 11.02 -5.73 12.52
N LEU A 428 11.97 -5.70 11.58
CA LEU A 428 11.93 -6.57 10.41
C LEU A 428 11.95 -8.07 10.80
N GLU A 429 12.85 -8.46 11.70
CA GLU A 429 12.96 -9.85 12.18
C GLU A 429 11.67 -10.32 12.87
N GLU A 430 11.06 -9.46 13.69
CA GLU A 430 9.81 -9.77 14.37
C GLU A 430 8.62 -9.86 13.41
N LEU A 431 8.60 -9.03 12.34
CA LEU A 431 7.58 -9.04 11.30
C LEU A 431 7.67 -10.29 10.42
N PHE A 432 8.88 -10.72 10.07
CA PHE A 432 9.13 -11.80 9.11
C PHE A 432 10.04 -12.90 9.67
N PRO A 433 9.65 -13.57 10.78
CA PRO A 433 10.54 -14.50 11.50
C PRO A 433 10.90 -15.77 10.70
N HIS A 434 10.16 -16.09 9.65
CA HIS A 434 10.38 -17.28 8.81
C HIS A 434 11.07 -16.96 7.48
N HIS A 435 11.41 -15.69 7.23
CA HIS A 435 12.08 -15.29 6.01
C HIS A 435 13.61 -15.47 6.14
N PRO A 436 14.30 -15.84 5.04
CA PRO A 436 15.76 -15.89 5.03
C PRO A 436 16.36 -14.48 4.85
N LEU A 437 16.17 -13.61 5.86
CA LEU A 437 16.47 -12.18 5.80
C LEU A 437 17.98 -11.88 5.59
N SER A 438 18.87 -12.73 6.13
CA SER A 438 20.32 -12.52 6.04
C SER A 438 20.94 -13.04 4.74
N SER A 439 20.26 -13.93 4.02
CA SER A 439 20.81 -14.65 2.86
C SER A 439 20.03 -14.45 1.57
N SER A 440 18.95 -13.65 1.60
CA SER A 440 18.16 -13.34 0.41
C SER A 440 17.56 -11.94 0.49
N THR A 441 17.15 -11.44 -0.67
CA THR A 441 16.24 -10.30 -0.80
C THR A 441 14.82 -10.77 -1.12
N GLY A 442 13.90 -9.81 -1.21
CA GLY A 442 12.52 -10.04 -1.64
C GLY A 442 11.49 -9.94 -0.53
N THR A 443 11.91 -9.76 0.73
CA THR A 443 10.99 -9.33 1.80
C THR A 443 10.67 -7.86 1.61
N HIS A 444 11.68 -6.97 1.51
CA HIS A 444 11.49 -5.62 0.99
C HIS A 444 11.37 -5.68 -0.53
N THR A 445 10.26 -5.20 -1.08
CA THR A 445 10.10 -5.13 -2.54
C THR A 445 10.63 -3.81 -3.09
N TYR A 446 10.14 -2.70 -2.52
CA TYR A 446 10.46 -1.34 -2.90
C TYR A 446 10.65 -0.44 -1.67
N LEU A 447 11.47 0.60 -1.83
CA LEU A 447 11.45 1.79 -0.99
C LEU A 447 10.92 2.96 -1.80
N SER A 448 9.84 3.61 -1.38
CA SER A 448 9.40 4.86 -2.03
C SER A 448 9.85 6.08 -1.24
N PHE A 449 10.22 7.14 -1.95
CA PHE A 449 10.67 8.41 -1.39
C PHE A 449 10.04 9.60 -2.14
N SER A 450 9.59 10.58 -1.36
CA SER A 450 9.22 11.90 -1.83
C SER A 450 9.44 12.93 -0.72
N TYR A 451 9.57 14.19 -1.09
CA TYR A 451 9.71 15.30 -0.15
C TYR A 451 8.59 16.33 -0.36
N LYS A 452 8.02 16.82 0.75
CA LYS A 452 7.10 17.97 0.76
C LYS A 452 7.49 18.94 1.85
N LYS A 453 7.73 20.21 1.54
CA LYS A 453 8.20 21.25 2.48
C LYS A 453 7.40 21.28 3.78
N GLN A 454 6.07 21.10 3.71
CA GLN A 454 5.19 21.10 4.88
C GLN A 454 5.21 19.79 5.68
N LYS A 455 5.59 18.66 5.08
CA LYS A 455 5.53 17.32 5.70
C LYS A 455 6.90 16.68 5.95
N GLY A 456 7.96 17.21 5.36
CA GLY A 456 9.30 16.63 5.38
C GLY A 456 9.45 15.44 4.43
N VAL A 457 10.36 14.53 4.78
CA VAL A 457 10.57 13.27 4.07
C VAL A 457 9.38 12.36 4.26
N TYR A 458 8.90 11.80 3.15
CA TYR A 458 7.84 10.82 3.13
C TYR A 458 8.40 9.52 2.55
N MET A 459 8.64 8.54 3.42
CA MET A 459 9.28 7.28 3.07
C MET A 459 8.32 6.11 3.33
N THR A 460 8.28 5.15 2.42
CA THR A 460 7.46 3.94 2.56
C THR A 460 8.29 2.72 2.23
N MET A 461 8.28 1.73 3.12
CA MET A 461 8.82 0.40 2.90
C MET A 461 7.70 -0.53 2.45
N TYR A 462 7.87 -1.21 1.32
CA TYR A 462 6.91 -2.18 0.80
C TYR A 462 7.43 -3.59 1.06
N TYR A 463 6.53 -4.49 1.49
CA TYR A 463 6.91 -5.84 1.88
C TYR A 463 6.11 -6.90 1.14
N SER A 464 6.79 -7.95 0.68
CA SER A 464 6.12 -9.18 0.25
C SER A 464 5.98 -10.14 1.44
N PRO A 465 4.78 -10.65 1.74
CA PRO A 465 4.59 -11.73 2.71
C PRO A 465 5.15 -13.07 2.23
N ARG A 466 5.51 -13.17 0.93
CA ARG A 466 6.10 -14.37 0.30
C ARG A 466 5.32 -15.66 0.60
N VAL A 467 3.98 -15.62 0.58
CA VAL A 467 3.10 -16.75 0.97
C VAL A 467 3.36 -17.99 0.13
N TYR A 468 3.79 -17.83 -1.11
CA TYR A 468 4.07 -18.94 -2.01
C TYR A 468 5.55 -19.34 -2.05
N SER A 469 6.43 -18.69 -1.29
CA SER A 469 7.87 -18.95 -1.29
C SER A 469 8.47 -19.20 0.09
N THR A 470 7.68 -19.09 1.16
CA THR A 470 8.13 -19.30 2.53
C THR A 470 7.61 -20.61 3.09
N LYS A 471 8.48 -21.29 3.86
CA LYS A 471 8.10 -22.50 4.59
C LYS A 471 7.29 -22.05 5.81
N SER A 472 5.98 -21.97 5.71
CA SER A 472 5.15 -21.93 6.91
C SER A 472 4.83 -23.35 7.34
N THR A 473 5.36 -23.75 8.50
CA THR A 473 5.06 -25.05 9.13
C THR A 473 3.60 -25.17 9.55
N ASP A 474 2.89 -24.04 9.66
CA ASP A 474 1.56 -23.97 10.29
C ASP A 474 0.42 -23.87 9.25
N LEU A 475 0.73 -23.87 7.95
CA LEU A 475 -0.28 -23.83 6.87
C LEU A 475 -0.85 -25.21 6.52
N VAL A 476 -0.24 -26.29 7.00
CA VAL A 476 -0.52 -27.67 6.54
C VAL A 476 -1.43 -28.45 7.50
N ASP A 477 -1.58 -28.03 8.75
CA ASP A 477 -2.38 -28.77 9.73
C ASP A 477 -3.80 -28.22 9.88
N ALA A 478 -4.70 -28.72 9.03
CA ALA A 478 -6.11 -28.90 9.36
C ALA A 478 -6.71 -30.02 8.48
N LYS A 479 -6.38 -31.27 8.79
CA LYS A 479 -7.30 -32.38 8.53
C LYS A 479 -8.28 -32.46 9.70
N SER A 480 -9.47 -31.89 9.54
CA SER A 480 -10.79 -32.50 9.83
C SER A 480 -11.89 -31.46 9.63
#